data_AF-A0A0X3P7P2-F1
#
_entry.id   AF-A0A0X3P7P2-F1
#
_cell.length_a   1.000
_cell.length_b   1.000
_cell.length_c   1.000
_cell.angle_alpha   90.00
_cell.angle_beta   90.00
_cell.angle_gamma   90.00
#
_symmetry.space_group_name_H-M   'P 1'
#
loop_
_entity.id
_entity.type
_entity.pdbx_description
1 polymer ?
#
loop_
_entity_poly.entity_id
_entity_poly.type
_entity_poly.pdbx_seq_one_letter_code
_entity_poly.pdbx_strand_id
1 'polypeptide(L)'
;MSCVQCAKRFTKLSPELSCAVCRLSFCKKCLSCRVTLPDEGGKSAKVCYTCFDRVVNHKPFQDASEWEPPANFLKRMEALEQRSAASIDGRPQSNIRSTEGDRDSN
;
A
#
# COMPACT_ATOMS: atom_id res chain seq x y z
N MET A 1 -2.30 2.85 -24.42
CA MET A 1 -1.86 1.82 -23.47
C MET A 1 -1.12 0.71 -24.22
N SER A 2 -0.07 0.16 -23.61
CA SER A 2 0.78 -0.91 -24.17
C SER A 2 1.03 -1.99 -23.13
N CYS A 3 1.44 -3.18 -23.59
CA CYS A 3 1.82 -4.29 -22.73
C CYS A 3 2.98 -3.90 -21.82
N VAL A 4 2.83 -4.09 -20.51
CA VAL A 4 3.89 -3.75 -19.53
C VAL A 4 5.18 -4.55 -19.77
N GLN A 5 5.09 -5.80 -20.24
CA GLN A 5 6.28 -6.65 -20.40
C GLN A 5 7.03 -6.42 -21.71
N CYS A 6 6.33 -6.21 -22.82
CA CYS A 6 6.94 -6.18 -24.17
C CYS A 6 6.69 -4.89 -24.93
N ALA A 7 6.10 -3.88 -24.30
CA ALA A 7 5.73 -2.58 -24.87
C ALA A 7 4.82 -2.63 -26.13
N LYS A 8 4.30 -3.81 -26.51
CA LYS A 8 3.39 -3.95 -27.66
C LYS A 8 2.13 -3.11 -27.42
N ARG A 9 1.80 -2.22 -28.37
CA ARG A 9 0.56 -1.42 -28.34
C ARG A 9 -0.66 -2.33 -28.50
N PHE A 10 -1.70 -2.06 -27.72
CA PHE A 10 -2.98 -2.76 -27.87
C PHE A 10 -3.72 -2.25 -29.11
N THR A 11 -4.37 -3.17 -29.81
CA THR A 11 -5.19 -2.90 -30.99
C THR A 11 -6.42 -3.79 -30.96
N LYS A 12 -7.40 -3.59 -31.85
CA LYS A 12 -8.58 -4.47 -31.93
C LYS A 12 -8.21 -5.95 -32.14
N LEU A 13 -7.10 -6.22 -32.84
CA LEU A 13 -6.57 -7.57 -33.08
C LEU A 13 -5.72 -8.11 -31.91
N SER A 14 -5.21 -7.21 -31.07
CA SER A 14 -4.40 -7.53 -29.90
C SER A 14 -5.01 -6.85 -28.67
N PRO A 15 -6.12 -7.42 -28.16
CA PRO A 15 -6.86 -6.80 -27.06
C PRO A 15 -5.99 -6.75 -25.80
N GLU A 16 -6.32 -5.78 -24.96
CA GLU A 16 -5.75 -5.62 -23.63
C GLU A 16 -6.32 -6.68 -22.69
N LEU A 17 -5.45 -7.35 -21.94
CA LEU A 17 -5.82 -8.34 -20.94
C LEU A 17 -5.16 -7.99 -19.61
N SER A 18 -5.89 -8.12 -18.51
CA SER A 18 -5.38 -7.84 -17.17
C SER A 18 -4.85 -9.10 -16.48
N CYS A 19 -3.78 -8.96 -15.70
CA CYS A 19 -3.31 -9.99 -14.78
C CYS A 19 -4.24 -10.07 -13.56
N ALA A 20 -4.69 -11.27 -13.16
CA ALA A 20 -5.57 -11.44 -12.00
C ALA A 20 -4.92 -10.99 -10.67
N VAL A 21 -3.59 -11.01 -10.60
CA VAL A 21 -2.81 -10.72 -9.40
C VAL A 21 -2.40 -9.24 -9.34
N CYS A 22 -1.59 -8.75 -10.28
CA CYS A 22 -1.11 -7.35 -10.24
C CYS A 22 -2.00 -6.33 -10.97
N ARG A 23 -3.08 -6.78 -11.63
CA ARG A 23 -4.06 -5.95 -12.36
C ARG A 23 -3.50 -5.05 -13.47
N LEU A 24 -2.22 -5.21 -13.81
CA LEU A 24 -1.58 -4.54 -14.94
C LEU A 24 -1.99 -5.15 -16.29
N SER A 25 -1.80 -4.37 -17.35
CA SER A 25 -2.21 -4.67 -18.72
C SER A 25 -1.14 -5.39 -19.54
N PHE A 26 -1.51 -6.52 -20.15
CA PHE A 26 -0.62 -7.37 -20.94
C PHE A 26 -1.27 -7.81 -22.24
N CYS A 27 -0.44 -8.14 -23.24
CA CYS A 27 -0.91 -8.81 -24.44
C CYS A 27 -1.12 -10.31 -24.19
N LYS A 28 -1.92 -10.98 -25.03
CA LYS A 28 -2.18 -12.44 -24.94
C LYS A 28 -0.93 -13.30 -24.83
N LYS A 29 0.19 -12.90 -25.46
CA LYS A 29 1.47 -13.63 -25.40
C LYS A 29 2.16 -13.51 -24.04
N CYS A 30 2.09 -12.34 -23.40
CA CYS A 30 2.72 -12.08 -22.11
C CYS A 30 1.86 -12.55 -20.92
N LEU A 31 0.55 -12.77 -21.14
CA LEU A 31 -0.40 -13.30 -20.17
C LEU A 31 -0.73 -14.78 -20.49
N SER A 32 0.31 -15.62 -20.56
CA SER A 32 0.22 -17.03 -20.94
C SER A 32 0.04 -17.97 -19.75
N CYS A 33 0.53 -17.61 -18.57
CA CYS A 33 0.53 -18.46 -17.39
C CYS A 33 -0.87 -18.51 -16.75
N ARG A 34 -1.22 -19.66 -16.17
CA ARG A 34 -2.41 -19.83 -15.33
C ARG A 34 -2.01 -20.39 -13.98
N VAL A 35 -2.66 -19.91 -12.93
CA VAL A 35 -2.47 -20.39 -11.56
C VAL A 35 -3.81 -20.45 -10.84
N THR A 36 -3.98 -21.39 -9.93
CA THR A 36 -5.14 -21.46 -9.04
C THR A 36 -4.93 -20.46 -7.91
N LEU A 37 -5.79 -19.44 -7.84
CA LEU A 37 -5.76 -18.46 -6.75
C LEU A 37 -6.74 -18.89 -5.66
N PRO A 38 -6.34 -18.91 -4.38
CA PRO A 38 -7.24 -19.21 -3.27
C PRO A 38 -8.39 -18.20 -3.19
N ASP A 39 -8.11 -16.93 -3.48
CA ASP A 39 -9.08 -15.83 -3.43
C ASP A 39 -10.20 -15.95 -4.47
N GLU A 40 -9.96 -16.68 -5.56
CA GLU A 40 -10.92 -16.86 -6.67
C GLU A 40 -11.76 -18.16 -6.53
N GLY A 41 -11.79 -18.75 -5.33
CA GLY A 41 -12.55 -19.97 -5.05
C GLY A 41 -12.01 -21.19 -5.80
N GLY A 42 -10.68 -21.29 -5.96
CA GLY A 42 -10.02 -22.43 -6.61
C GLY A 42 -10.05 -22.41 -8.15
N LYS A 43 -10.51 -21.32 -8.76
CA LYS A 43 -10.54 -21.19 -10.23
C LYS A 43 -9.15 -20.88 -10.77
N SER A 44 -8.82 -21.45 -11.94
CA SER A 44 -7.59 -21.09 -12.65
C SER A 44 -7.71 -19.67 -13.23
N ALA A 45 -6.84 -18.76 -12.78
CA ALA A 45 -6.78 -17.38 -13.25
C ALA A 45 -5.56 -17.16 -14.15
N LYS A 46 -5.68 -16.28 -15.14
CA LYS A 46 -4.54 -15.89 -15.99
C LYS A 46 -3.67 -14.85 -15.30
N VAL A 47 -2.36 -15.08 -15.33
CA VAL A 47 -1.38 -14.22 -14.68
C VAL A 47 -0.18 -13.96 -15.60
N CYS A 48 0.52 -12.86 -15.37
CA CYS A 48 1.80 -12.60 -16.05
C CYS A 48 2.90 -13.49 -15.46
N TYR A 49 4.00 -13.67 -16.20
CA TYR A 49 5.12 -14.52 -15.78
C TYR A 49 5.65 -14.16 -14.38
N THR A 50 5.83 -12.87 -14.11
CA THR A 50 6.32 -12.40 -12.80
C THR A 50 5.39 -12.77 -11.66
N CYS A 51 4.07 -12.66 -11.86
CA CYS A 51 3.10 -13.07 -10.85
C CYS A 51 3.01 -14.58 -10.71
N PHE A 52 3.12 -15.33 -11.81
CA PHE A 52 3.18 -16.78 -11.77
C PHE A 52 4.35 -17.26 -10.92
N ASP A 53 5.55 -16.76 -11.21
CA ASP A 53 6.77 -17.08 -10.47
C ASP A 53 6.64 -16.76 -8.97
N ARG A 54 6.06 -15.61 -8.63
CA ARG A 54 5.81 -15.24 -7.23
C ARG A 54 4.84 -16.17 -6.52
N VAL A 55 3.72 -16.52 -7.16
CA VAL A 55 2.71 -17.39 -6.55
C VAL A 55 3.25 -18.81 -6.39
N VAL A 56 3.98 -19.33 -7.38
CA VAL A 56 4.57 -20.67 -7.34
C VAL A 56 5.72 -20.76 -6.33
N ASN A 57 6.57 -19.74 -6.26
CA ASN A 57 7.73 -19.73 -5.35
C ASN A 57 7.42 -19.09 -3.99
N HIS A 58 6.15 -18.77 -3.69
CA HIS A 58 5.72 -18.10 -2.46
C HIS A 58 6.54 -16.84 -2.11
N LYS A 59 6.94 -16.06 -3.12
CA LYS A 59 7.72 -14.84 -2.90
C LYS A 59 6.78 -13.72 -2.45
N PRO A 60 7.04 -13.07 -1.30
CA PRO A 60 6.19 -11.98 -0.83
C PRO A 60 6.13 -10.84 -1.86
N PHE A 61 4.98 -10.17 -1.92
CA PHE A 61 4.94 -8.86 -2.56
C PHE A 61 5.91 -7.97 -1.79
N GLN A 62 6.87 -7.38 -2.51
CA GLN A 62 7.63 -6.26 -1.99
C GLN A 62 6.64 -5.11 -1.94
N ASP A 63 5.81 -5.10 -0.91
CA ASP A 63 4.89 -4.01 -0.67
C ASP A 63 5.76 -2.80 -0.38
N ALA A 64 5.68 -1.78 -1.24
CA ALA A 64 6.13 -0.44 -0.91
C ALA A 64 5.31 0.18 0.25
N SER A 65 4.43 -0.62 0.88
CA SER A 65 3.58 -0.31 2.04
C SER A 65 4.32 -0.42 3.37
N GLU A 66 5.56 -0.87 3.42
CA GLU A 66 6.39 -0.74 4.64
C GLU A 66 6.94 0.69 4.76
N TRP A 67 6.05 1.67 4.61
CA TRP A 67 6.29 3.02 5.06
C TRP A 67 5.58 3.17 6.39
N GLU A 68 6.28 2.83 7.47
CA GLU A 68 5.84 3.27 8.79
C GLU A 68 5.82 4.81 8.81
N PRO A 69 4.75 5.43 9.33
CA PRO A 69 4.72 6.88 9.45
C PRO A 69 5.91 7.35 10.31
N PRO A 70 6.55 8.48 9.97
CA PRO A 70 7.69 8.99 10.73
C PRO A 70 7.36 9.15 12.22
N ALA A 71 8.32 8.89 13.11
CA ALA A 71 8.11 8.88 14.56
C ALA A 71 7.41 10.16 15.12
N ASN A 72 7.65 11.32 14.50
CA ASN A 72 6.99 12.57 14.90
C ASN A 72 5.49 12.59 14.62
N PHE A 73 5.04 11.88 13.58
CA PHE A 73 3.62 11.76 13.26
C PHE A 73 2.90 10.91 14.32
N LEU A 74 3.49 9.77 14.69
CA LEU A 74 2.95 8.89 15.74
C LEU A 74 2.77 9.64 17.07
N LYS A 75 3.80 10.37 17.53
CA LYS A 75 3.73 11.19 18.74
C LYS A 75 2.61 12.23 18.71
N ARG A 76 2.38 12.85 17.53
CA ARG A 76 1.31 13.82 17.37
C ARG A 76 -0.08 13.19 17.45
N MET A 77 -0.25 11.96 16.96
CA MET A 77 -1.52 11.25 17.07
C MET A 77 -1.83 10.87 18.53
N GLU A 78 -0.85 10.33 19.25
CA GLU A 78 -1.01 9.97 20.68
C GLU A 78 -1.41 11.18 21.53
N ALA A 79 -0.78 12.33 21.31
CA ALA A 79 -1.11 13.56 22.03
C ALA A 79 -2.53 14.07 21.74
N LEU A 80 -3.04 13.85 20.52
CA LEU A 80 -4.41 14.22 20.15
C LEU A 80 -5.45 13.31 20.80
N GLU A 81 -5.18 11.99 20.86
CA GLU A 81 -6.06 11.03 21.52
C GLU A 81 -6.15 11.28 23.03
N GLN A 82 -5.04 11.63 23.68
CA GLN A 82 -5.04 12.01 25.09
C GLN A 82 -5.86 13.29 25.33
N ARG A 83 -5.78 14.27 24.41
CA ARG A 83 -6.54 15.52 24.51
C ARG A 83 -8.04 15.32 24.28
N SER A 84 -8.44 14.43 23.37
CA SER A 84 -9.86 14.13 23.14
C SER A 84 -10.46 13.33 24.30
N ALA A 85 -9.71 12.35 24.84
CA ALA A 85 -10.12 11.59 26.03
C ALA A 85 -10.27 12.49 27.27
N ALA A 86 -9.43 13.51 27.44
CA ALA A 86 -9.57 14.47 28.54
C ALA A 86 -10.77 15.44 28.39
N SER A 87 -11.37 15.54 27.21
CA SER A 87 -12.45 16.49 26.92
C SER A 87 -13.86 15.90 27.03
N ILE A 88 -14.01 14.58 27.15
CA ILE A 88 -15.32 13.92 27.32
C ILE A 88 -15.85 13.96 28.76
N ASP A 89 -15.02 14.25 29.76
CA ASP A 89 -15.43 14.41 31.18
C ASP A 89 -15.84 15.85 31.57
N GLY A 90 -16.28 16.67 30.60
CA GLY A 90 -17.02 17.90 30.88
C GLY A 90 -16.24 19.03 31.60
N ARG A 91 -14.91 19.01 31.62
CA ARG A 91 -14.12 20.10 32.23
C ARG A 91 -13.57 21.06 31.15
N PRO A 92 -13.91 22.35 31.17
CA PRO A 92 -13.31 23.30 30.24
C PRO A 92 -11.84 23.53 30.63
N GLN A 93 -10.90 23.17 29.75
CA GLN A 93 -9.50 23.54 29.92
C GLN A 93 -9.31 25.00 29.50
N SER A 94 -9.23 25.88 30.51
CA SER A 94 -8.65 27.22 30.36
C SER A 94 -7.14 27.10 30.13
N ASN A 95 -6.66 27.76 29.07
CA ASN A 95 -5.25 27.90 28.70
C ASN A 95 -4.34 28.22 29.90
N ILE A 96 -3.18 27.56 29.98
CA ILE A 96 -2.03 28.11 30.71
C ILE A 96 -0.81 28.01 29.80
N ARG A 97 -0.41 29.17 29.27
CA ARG A 97 0.94 29.46 28.81
C ARG A 97 1.80 29.67 30.05
N SER A 98 2.90 28.95 30.19
CA SER A 98 3.98 29.32 31.10
C SER A 98 5.30 29.35 30.33
N THR A 99 5.86 30.55 30.31
CA THR A 99 7.21 30.94 29.92
C THR A 99 8.21 30.64 31.07
N GLU A 100 9.51 30.67 30.71
CA GLU A 100 10.70 30.89 31.58
C GLU A 100 11.22 29.67 32.39
N GLY A 101 12.52 29.39 32.54
CA GLY A 101 13.79 30.07 32.21
C GLY A 101 14.98 29.38 32.95
N ASP A 102 16.16 30.00 32.93
CA ASP A 102 17.48 29.67 33.55
C ASP A 102 18.38 28.66 32.81
N ARG A 103 19.45 29.11 32.12
CA ARG A 103 20.77 29.63 32.55
C ARG A 103 21.80 28.50 32.67
N ASP A 104 22.84 28.56 31.84
CA ASP A 104 24.18 28.13 32.26
C ASP A 104 25.25 29.02 31.62
N SER A 105 26.11 29.56 32.48
CA SER A 105 27.24 30.41 32.19
C SER A 105 28.48 29.59 31.83
N ASN A 106 29.28 30.09 30.87
CA ASN A 106 30.71 30.31 31.04
C ASN A 106 31.19 31.34 30.01
#